data_AF-A0A178AMC9-F1
#
_entry.id   AF-A0A178AMC9-F1
#
_cell.length_a   1.000
_cell.length_b   1.000
_cell.length_c   1.000
_cell.angle_alpha   90.00
_cell.angle_beta   90.00
_cell.angle_gamma   90.00
#
_symmetry.space_group_name_H-M   'P 1'
#
loop_
_entity.id
_entity.type
_entity.pdbx_description
1 polymer ?
#
loop_
_entity_poly.entity_id
_entity_poly.type
_entity_poly.pdbx_seq_one_letter_code
_entity_poly.pdbx_strand_id
1 'polypeptide(L)'
;MSQRARNDDSERLIKNSERFLLILTHPSFLDCLAVDTYVGSIYNFVSGANGTRAIPFFRHLCETIVAVRLDGNSSATPPKRLESTLIAMSLTLRELLKRELRARFNDDLKNLLNALSTSTEAFAPETPTVCSTHVVNHVRCMRDMVARANGLLTNTLTDDEAAPAPSSSYPRNMVVPSDRHDNDKLDITDIVIFPTRDEIMSEAQEFLPFTDPDQPHFLEDPAQRHVDTHLRL
;
A
#
# COMPACT_ATOMS: atom_id res chain seq x y z
N MET A 1 -24.97 40.46 -2.31
CA MET A 1 -23.76 40.31 -1.46
C MET A 1 -23.39 38.85 -1.14
N SER A 2 -24.35 37.90 -1.08
CA SER A 2 -24.09 36.48 -0.72
C SER A 2 -23.21 35.68 -1.70
N GLN A 3 -23.37 35.88 -3.02
CA GLN A 3 -22.69 35.06 -4.03
C GLN A 3 -21.19 35.39 -4.22
N ARG A 4 -20.79 36.65 -4.02
CA ARG A 4 -19.37 37.07 -4.08
C ARG A 4 -18.54 36.55 -2.90
N ALA A 5 -19.12 36.50 -1.70
CA ALA A 5 -18.46 35.95 -0.53
C ALA A 5 -18.21 34.44 -0.69
N ARG A 6 -19.23 33.70 -1.18
CA ARG A 6 -19.10 32.27 -1.52
C ARG A 6 -18.00 32.00 -2.55
N ASN A 7 -17.87 32.85 -3.57
CA ASN A 7 -16.83 32.67 -4.59
C ASN A 7 -15.40 32.93 -4.06
N ASP A 8 -15.20 33.92 -3.18
CA ASP A 8 -13.91 34.16 -2.51
C ASP A 8 -13.52 32.99 -1.59
N ASP A 9 -14.51 32.41 -0.89
CA ASP A 9 -14.29 31.24 -0.04
C ASP A 9 -13.91 29.99 -0.87
N SER A 10 -14.57 29.74 -2.00
CA SER A 10 -14.24 28.65 -2.91
C SER A 10 -12.84 28.79 -3.53
N GLU A 11 -12.45 30.00 -3.93
CA GLU A 11 -11.11 30.27 -4.46
C GLU A 11 -10.03 29.98 -3.40
N ARG A 12 -10.22 30.47 -2.17
CA ARG A 12 -9.30 30.23 -1.07
C ARG A 12 -9.17 28.74 -0.76
N LEU A 13 -10.29 28.01 -0.74
CA LEU A 13 -10.31 26.57 -0.54
C LEU A 13 -9.50 25.85 -1.62
N ILE A 14 -9.73 26.16 -2.90
CA ILE A 14 -9.01 25.53 -4.02
C ILE A 14 -7.51 25.82 -3.93
N LYS A 15 -7.14 27.08 -3.68
CA LYS A 15 -5.74 27.50 -3.58
C LYS A 15 -5.00 26.84 -2.41
N ASN A 16 -5.63 26.75 -1.24
CA ASN A 16 -5.03 26.12 -0.07
C ASN A 16 -4.94 24.61 -0.25
N SER A 17 -6.01 23.99 -0.79
CA SER A 17 -6.02 22.57 -1.12
C SER A 17 -4.93 22.22 -2.11
N GLU A 18 -4.78 22.97 -3.20
CA GLU A 18 -3.72 22.72 -4.19
C GLU A 18 -2.33 22.68 -3.54
N ARG A 19 -1.99 23.69 -2.73
CA ARG A 19 -0.68 23.76 -2.05
C ARG A 19 -0.47 22.56 -1.13
N PHE A 20 -1.48 22.22 -0.35
CA PHE A 20 -1.44 21.08 0.55
C PHE A 20 -1.23 19.76 -0.20
N LEU A 21 -1.98 19.55 -1.30
CA LEU A 21 -1.91 18.34 -2.12
C LEU A 21 -0.56 18.23 -2.86
N LEU A 22 -0.01 19.34 -3.34
CA LEU A 22 1.32 19.37 -3.98
C LEU A 22 2.43 19.00 -2.99
N ILE A 23 2.33 19.40 -1.72
CA ILE A 23 3.27 18.98 -0.67
C ILE A 23 3.16 17.48 -0.44
N LEU A 24 1.94 16.97 -0.27
CA LEU A 24 1.71 15.55 0.00
C LEU A 24 2.16 14.64 -1.14
N THR A 25 2.26 15.16 -2.36
CA THR A 25 2.65 14.42 -3.56
C THR A 25 4.06 14.72 -4.05
N HIS A 26 4.83 15.51 -3.29
CA HIS A 26 6.17 15.89 -3.68
C HIS A 26 7.13 14.67 -3.64
N PRO A 27 7.96 14.42 -4.67
CA PRO A 27 8.87 13.27 -4.70
C PRO A 27 9.80 13.19 -3.49
N SER A 28 10.42 14.31 -3.07
CA SER A 28 11.28 14.33 -1.87
C SER A 28 10.54 13.99 -0.58
N PHE A 29 9.21 14.12 -0.55
CA PHE A 29 8.38 13.71 0.57
C PHE A 29 8.00 12.22 0.49
N LEU A 30 7.72 11.71 -0.72
CA LEU A 30 7.26 10.32 -0.92
C LEU A 30 8.40 9.30 -1.04
N ASP A 31 9.56 9.69 -1.57
CA ASP A 31 10.67 8.79 -1.92
C ASP A 31 11.77 8.72 -0.84
N CYS A 32 11.64 9.54 0.21
CA CYS A 32 12.65 9.62 1.27
C CYS A 32 12.40 8.57 2.35
N LEU A 33 13.20 7.49 2.33
CA LEU A 33 13.08 6.37 3.27
C LEU A 33 13.23 6.79 4.74
N ALA A 34 14.07 7.81 5.01
CA ALA A 34 14.32 8.30 6.37
C ALA A 34 13.07 8.90 7.05
N VAL A 35 12.08 9.34 6.26
CA VAL A 35 10.84 9.95 6.78
C VAL A 35 9.59 9.13 6.47
N ASP A 36 9.71 7.97 5.84
CA ASP A 36 8.57 7.20 5.34
C ASP A 36 7.56 6.84 6.44
N THR A 37 8.03 6.50 7.65
CA THR A 37 7.17 6.24 8.81
C THR A 37 6.34 7.48 9.21
N TYR A 38 6.93 8.66 9.16
CA TYR A 38 6.24 9.92 9.46
C TYR A 38 5.28 10.30 8.34
N VAL A 39 5.65 10.06 7.08
CA VAL A 39 4.79 10.23 5.91
C VAL A 39 3.56 9.34 6.03
N GLY A 40 3.75 8.06 6.39
CA GLY A 40 2.65 7.13 6.68
C GLY A 40 1.72 7.65 7.77
N SER A 41 2.29 8.20 8.85
CA SER A 41 1.52 8.81 9.95
C SER A 41 0.71 10.03 9.50
N ILE A 42 1.27 10.87 8.62
CA ILE A 42 0.57 12.01 8.01
C ILE A 42 -0.60 11.50 7.15
N TYR A 43 -0.38 10.51 6.30
CA TYR A 43 -1.44 9.94 5.45
C TYR A 43 -2.55 9.26 6.28
N ASN A 44 -2.19 8.56 7.36
CA ASN A 44 -3.16 7.99 8.29
C ASN A 44 -4.00 9.10 8.96
N PHE A 45 -3.35 10.18 9.42
CA PHE A 45 -4.05 11.33 9.94
C PHE A 45 -4.98 11.95 8.88
N VAL A 46 -4.48 12.28 7.70
CA VAL A 46 -5.30 12.89 6.63
C VAL A 46 -6.48 12.00 6.26
N SER A 47 -6.28 10.69 6.19
CA SER A 47 -7.33 9.71 5.95
C SER A 47 -8.42 9.74 7.03
N GLY A 48 -8.00 9.77 8.31
CA GLY A 48 -8.89 9.42 9.41
C GLY A 48 -9.18 7.91 9.44
N ALA A 49 -9.95 7.47 10.43
CA ALA A 49 -10.35 6.07 10.51
C ALA A 49 -11.10 5.67 9.23
N ASN A 50 -10.58 4.69 8.50
CA ASN A 50 -11.19 4.16 7.27
C ASN A 50 -11.52 5.24 6.21
N GLY A 51 -10.76 6.34 6.13
CA GLY A 51 -11.01 7.39 5.13
C GLY A 51 -12.11 8.40 5.48
N THR A 52 -12.65 8.35 6.70
CA THR A 52 -13.76 9.22 7.18
C THR A 52 -13.49 10.71 7.09
N ARG A 53 -12.23 11.16 7.09
CA ARG A 53 -11.88 12.58 6.89
C ARG A 53 -11.55 12.88 5.43
N ALA A 54 -10.72 12.05 4.81
CA ALA A 54 -10.24 12.29 3.46
C ALA A 54 -11.35 12.23 2.42
N ILE A 55 -12.24 11.25 2.48
CA ILE A 55 -13.23 11.02 1.42
C ILE A 55 -14.23 12.19 1.30
N PRO A 56 -14.85 12.68 2.39
CA PRO A 56 -15.68 13.87 2.33
C PRO A 56 -14.94 15.13 1.86
N PHE A 57 -13.68 15.30 2.30
CA PHE A 57 -12.84 16.42 1.88
C PHE A 57 -12.60 16.41 0.36
N PHE A 58 -12.17 15.27 -0.18
CA PHE A 58 -11.92 15.11 -1.61
C PHE A 58 -13.20 15.25 -2.45
N ARG A 59 -14.32 14.76 -1.94
CA ARG A 59 -15.64 14.94 -2.58
C ARG A 59 -16.00 16.42 -2.67
N HIS A 60 -15.95 17.13 -1.55
CA HIS A 60 -16.27 18.56 -1.50
C HIS A 60 -15.35 19.40 -2.40
N LEU A 61 -14.05 19.08 -2.41
CA LEU A 61 -13.09 19.76 -3.27
C LEU A 61 -13.40 19.50 -4.76
N CYS A 62 -13.71 18.25 -5.12
CA CYS A 62 -14.10 17.89 -6.49
C CYS A 62 -15.36 18.64 -6.95
N GLU A 63 -16.41 18.66 -6.13
CA GLU A 63 -17.65 19.39 -6.40
C GLU A 63 -17.39 20.90 -6.56
N THR A 64 -16.56 21.48 -5.69
CA THR A 64 -16.21 22.89 -5.75
C THR A 64 -15.45 23.24 -7.02
N ILE A 65 -14.48 22.39 -7.43
CA ILE A 65 -13.72 22.58 -8.67
C ILE A 65 -14.66 22.55 -9.89
N VAL A 66 -15.61 21.61 -9.94
CA VAL A 66 -16.57 21.48 -11.03
C VAL A 66 -17.53 22.67 -11.06
N ALA A 67 -18.07 23.09 -9.90
CA ALA A 67 -18.96 24.25 -9.82
C ALA A 67 -18.27 25.53 -10.33
N VAL A 68 -17.04 25.80 -9.86
CA VAL A 68 -16.25 26.96 -10.30
C VAL A 68 -15.92 26.88 -11.80
N ARG A 69 -15.70 25.68 -12.35
CA ARG A 69 -15.46 25.47 -13.78
C ARG A 69 -16.71 25.77 -14.63
N LEU A 70 -17.89 25.33 -14.18
CA LEU A 70 -19.15 25.47 -14.92
C LEU A 70 -19.76 26.87 -14.80
N ASP A 71 -19.52 27.57 -13.69
CA ASP A 71 -20.14 28.88 -13.43
C ASP A 71 -19.73 29.98 -14.42
N GLY A 72 -18.64 29.80 -15.20
CA GLY A 72 -18.28 30.56 -16.41
C GLY A 72 -18.05 32.08 -16.26
N ASN A 73 -18.52 32.69 -15.19
CA ASN A 73 -18.54 34.12 -14.94
C ASN A 73 -17.36 34.50 -14.05
N SER A 74 -16.28 34.98 -14.67
CA SER A 74 -15.19 35.72 -14.00
C SER A 74 -14.67 35.09 -12.70
N SER A 75 -14.48 33.76 -12.68
CA SER A 75 -13.69 33.13 -11.62
C SER A 75 -12.27 33.67 -11.68
N ALA A 76 -11.80 34.30 -10.60
CA ALA A 76 -10.41 34.72 -10.46
C ALA A 76 -9.44 33.52 -10.45
N THR A 77 -9.94 32.30 -10.24
CA THR A 77 -9.14 31.09 -10.31
C THR A 77 -8.88 30.71 -11.78
N PRO A 78 -7.60 30.67 -12.22
CA PRO A 78 -7.29 30.35 -13.61
C PRO A 78 -7.57 28.87 -13.89
N PRO A 79 -8.04 28.50 -15.11
CA PRO A 79 -8.34 27.11 -15.48
C PRO A 79 -7.20 26.13 -15.21
N LYS A 80 -5.96 26.55 -15.48
CA LYS A 80 -4.75 25.76 -15.21
C LYS A 80 -4.59 25.38 -13.73
N ARG A 81 -5.04 26.23 -12.80
CA ARG A 81 -5.04 25.91 -11.36
C ARG A 81 -6.06 24.83 -11.05
N LEU A 82 -7.27 24.91 -11.62
CA LEU A 82 -8.30 23.89 -11.43
C LEU A 82 -7.81 22.51 -11.89
N GLU A 83 -7.20 22.45 -13.08
CA GLU A 83 -6.58 21.24 -13.63
C GLU A 83 -5.45 20.71 -12.74
N SER A 84 -4.51 21.59 -12.35
CA SER A 84 -3.40 21.27 -11.44
C SER A 84 -3.90 20.69 -10.11
N THR A 85 -4.89 21.33 -9.49
CA THR A 85 -5.52 20.85 -8.25
C THR A 85 -6.18 19.50 -8.46
N LEU A 86 -6.89 19.28 -9.57
CA LEU A 86 -7.57 18.02 -9.84
C LEU A 86 -6.57 16.86 -10.02
N ILE A 87 -5.46 17.11 -10.74
CA ILE A 87 -4.35 16.15 -10.88
C ILE A 87 -3.74 15.85 -9.51
N ALA A 88 -3.34 16.88 -8.76
CA ALA A 88 -2.73 16.71 -7.43
C ALA A 88 -3.67 15.99 -6.47
N MET A 89 -4.97 16.27 -6.54
CA MET A 89 -6.02 15.63 -5.74
C MET A 89 -6.12 14.13 -6.05
N SER A 90 -6.25 13.77 -7.33
CA SER A 90 -6.34 12.37 -7.75
C SER A 90 -5.07 11.57 -7.43
N LEU A 91 -3.89 12.22 -7.53
CA LEU A 91 -2.61 11.64 -7.13
C LEU A 91 -2.53 11.44 -5.62
N THR A 92 -2.91 12.44 -4.82
CA THR A 92 -2.90 12.35 -3.35
C THR A 92 -3.83 11.25 -2.86
N LEU A 93 -5.04 11.14 -3.42
CA LEU A 93 -5.98 10.08 -3.08
C LEU A 93 -5.40 8.69 -3.40
N ARG A 94 -4.72 8.55 -4.54
CA ARG A 94 -4.03 7.30 -4.90
C ARG A 94 -2.94 6.96 -3.88
N GLU A 95 -2.11 7.93 -3.51
CA GLU A 95 -1.04 7.73 -2.52
C GLU A 95 -1.57 7.44 -1.11
N LEU A 96 -2.73 8.01 -0.76
CA LEU A 96 -3.45 7.71 0.47
C LEU A 96 -3.95 6.26 0.47
N LEU A 97 -4.65 5.83 -0.59
CA LEU A 97 -5.14 4.45 -0.67
C LEU A 97 -4.02 3.41 -0.70
N LYS A 98 -2.82 3.77 -1.18
CA LYS A 98 -1.65 2.87 -1.14
C LYS A 98 -1.24 2.57 0.31
N ARG A 99 -1.26 3.60 1.16
CA ARG A 99 -0.75 3.54 2.55
C ARG A 99 -1.83 3.15 3.55
N GLU A 100 -3.04 3.69 3.41
CA GLU A 100 -4.16 3.40 4.29
C GLU A 100 -5.09 2.35 3.65
N LEU A 101 -4.75 1.08 3.88
CA LEU A 101 -5.49 -0.08 3.35
C LEU A 101 -6.98 -0.05 3.71
N ARG A 102 -7.32 0.40 4.93
CA ARG A 102 -8.70 0.39 5.42
C ARG A 102 -9.60 1.39 4.67
N ALA A 103 -9.03 2.48 4.15
CA ALA A 103 -9.78 3.45 3.36
C ALA A 103 -10.30 2.86 2.03
N ARG A 104 -9.71 1.74 1.55
CA ARG A 104 -10.17 1.05 0.33
C ARG A 104 -11.56 0.42 0.48
N PHE A 105 -11.98 0.14 1.71
CA PHE A 105 -13.27 -0.47 2.04
C PHE A 105 -14.33 0.55 2.45
N ASN A 106 -14.04 1.84 2.30
CA ASN A 106 -15.03 2.87 2.59
C ASN A 106 -16.11 2.88 1.51
N ASP A 107 -17.38 2.78 1.92
CA ASP A 107 -18.53 2.70 1.01
C ASP A 107 -18.66 3.93 0.10
N ASP A 108 -18.25 5.09 0.59
CA ASP A 108 -18.33 6.38 -0.11
C ASP A 108 -17.21 6.57 -1.15
N LEU A 109 -16.18 5.71 -1.15
CA LEU A 109 -15.06 5.81 -2.07
C LEU A 109 -15.50 5.62 -3.53
N LYS A 110 -16.40 4.68 -3.80
CA LYS A 110 -16.91 4.42 -5.16
C LYS A 110 -17.56 5.67 -5.76
N ASN A 111 -18.35 6.38 -4.96
CA ASN A 111 -19.01 7.62 -5.38
C ASN A 111 -17.99 8.72 -5.70
N LEU A 112 -16.93 8.84 -4.87
CA LEU A 112 -15.84 9.78 -5.12
C LEU A 112 -15.07 9.47 -6.42
N LEU A 113 -14.75 8.20 -6.68
CA LEU A 113 -14.06 7.79 -7.91
C LEU A 113 -14.89 8.06 -9.17
N ASN A 114 -16.22 7.93 -9.07
CA ASN A 114 -17.13 8.29 -10.14
C ASN A 114 -17.18 9.81 -10.34
N ALA A 115 -17.32 10.58 -9.26
CA ALA A 115 -17.29 12.05 -9.32
C ALA A 115 -15.99 12.57 -9.96
N LEU A 116 -14.84 12.00 -9.60
CA LEU A 116 -13.54 12.30 -10.22
C LEU A 116 -13.54 12.00 -11.73
N SER A 117 -14.13 10.89 -12.17
CA SER A 117 -14.20 10.55 -13.59
C SER A 117 -15.07 11.53 -14.34
N THR A 118 -16.29 11.79 -13.85
CA THR A 118 -17.23 12.75 -14.45
C THR A 118 -16.68 14.18 -14.43
N SER A 119 -15.90 14.56 -13.41
CA SER A 119 -15.29 15.89 -13.36
C SER A 119 -14.39 16.16 -14.57
N THR A 120 -13.76 15.13 -15.16
CA THR A 120 -12.91 15.31 -16.34
C THR A 120 -13.70 15.75 -17.58
N GLU A 121 -14.98 15.40 -17.68
CA GLU A 121 -15.86 15.82 -18.78
C GLU A 121 -16.09 17.35 -18.76
N ALA A 122 -16.11 17.97 -17.59
CA ALA A 122 -16.22 19.42 -17.43
C ALA A 122 -14.97 20.20 -17.91
N PHE A 123 -13.82 19.52 -18.03
CA PHE A 123 -12.57 20.09 -18.53
C PHE A 123 -12.26 19.70 -19.98
N ALA A 124 -12.81 18.58 -20.45
CA ALA A 124 -12.46 17.94 -21.71
C ALA A 124 -13.70 17.33 -22.41
N PRO A 125 -14.69 18.14 -22.82
CA PRO A 125 -15.96 17.62 -23.35
C PRO A 125 -15.82 16.92 -24.72
N GLU A 126 -14.81 17.27 -25.52
CA GLU A 126 -14.66 16.76 -26.90
C GLU A 126 -13.31 16.09 -27.18
N THR A 127 -12.24 16.51 -26.49
CA THR A 127 -10.88 15.97 -26.69
C THR A 127 -10.18 15.75 -25.36
N PRO A 128 -9.48 14.61 -25.17
CA PRO A 128 -8.78 14.33 -23.92
C PRO A 128 -7.65 15.35 -23.71
N THR A 129 -7.67 16.01 -22.57
CA THR A 129 -6.60 16.90 -22.11
C THR A 129 -5.58 16.13 -21.28
N VAL A 130 -4.40 16.71 -21.08
CA VAL A 130 -3.36 16.16 -20.18
C VAL A 130 -3.96 15.90 -18.79
N CYS A 131 -4.75 16.85 -18.26
CA CYS A 131 -5.45 16.70 -17.00
C CYS A 131 -6.40 15.49 -16.99
N SER A 132 -7.27 15.35 -18.00
CA SER A 132 -8.21 14.22 -18.05
C SER A 132 -7.47 12.89 -18.12
N THR A 133 -6.39 12.80 -18.90
CA THR A 133 -5.59 11.57 -19.01
C THR A 133 -4.95 11.18 -17.68
N HIS A 134 -4.34 12.12 -16.95
CA HIS A 134 -3.76 11.85 -15.64
C HIS A 134 -4.80 11.38 -14.62
N VAL A 135 -5.91 12.11 -14.51
CA VAL A 135 -7.00 11.81 -13.56
C VAL A 135 -7.62 10.45 -13.86
N VAL A 136 -7.97 10.16 -15.13
CA VAL A 136 -8.53 8.87 -15.53
C VAL A 136 -7.57 7.72 -15.22
N ASN A 137 -6.27 7.89 -15.50
CA ASN A 137 -5.27 6.87 -15.18
C ASN A 137 -5.18 6.62 -13.67
N HIS A 138 -5.18 7.68 -12.85
CA HIS A 138 -5.16 7.54 -11.40
C HIS A 138 -6.42 6.85 -10.88
N VAL A 139 -7.60 7.24 -11.37
CA VAL A 139 -8.87 6.60 -10.98
C VAL A 139 -8.89 5.13 -11.37
N ARG A 140 -8.41 4.76 -12.56
CA ARG A 140 -8.27 3.36 -12.96
C ARG A 140 -7.41 2.58 -11.96
N CYS A 141 -6.22 3.08 -11.64
CA CYS A 141 -5.36 2.43 -10.64
C CYS A 141 -6.06 2.28 -9.28
N MET A 142 -6.81 3.28 -8.82
CA MET A 142 -7.55 3.22 -7.56
C MET A 142 -8.69 2.18 -7.62
N ARG A 143 -9.43 2.10 -8.73
CA ARG A 143 -10.43 1.04 -8.93
C ARG A 143 -9.79 -0.35 -8.89
N ASP A 144 -8.64 -0.54 -9.53
CA ASP A 144 -7.94 -1.81 -9.49
C ASP A 144 -7.46 -2.17 -8.07
N MET A 145 -7.02 -1.18 -7.28
CA MET A 145 -6.65 -1.38 -5.88
C MET A 145 -7.83 -1.81 -5.02
N VAL A 146 -9.00 -1.19 -5.21
CA VAL A 146 -10.23 -1.56 -4.50
C VAL A 146 -10.73 -2.93 -4.94
N ALA A 147 -10.73 -3.22 -6.24
CA ALA A 147 -11.13 -4.52 -6.77
C ALA A 147 -10.26 -5.66 -6.22
N ARG A 148 -8.93 -5.47 -6.18
CA ARG A 148 -8.01 -6.43 -5.56
C ARG A 148 -8.28 -6.60 -4.06
N ALA A 149 -8.50 -5.50 -3.33
CA ALA A 149 -8.79 -5.57 -1.89
C ALA A 149 -10.09 -6.33 -1.60
N ASN A 150 -11.13 -6.11 -2.40
CA ASN A 150 -12.40 -6.84 -2.27
C ASN A 150 -12.29 -8.31 -2.70
N GLY A 151 -11.51 -8.61 -3.75
CA GLY A 151 -11.26 -9.98 -4.20
C GLY A 151 -10.61 -10.86 -3.12
N LEU A 152 -9.75 -10.26 -2.28
CA LEU A 152 -9.18 -10.96 -1.12
C LEU A 152 -10.23 -11.31 -0.06
N LEU A 153 -11.27 -10.48 0.11
CA LEU A 153 -12.37 -10.78 1.04
C LEU A 153 -13.31 -11.85 0.48
N THR A 154 -13.60 -11.84 -0.82
CA THR A 154 -14.52 -12.82 -1.42
C THR A 154 -13.95 -14.24 -1.41
N ASN A 155 -12.63 -14.40 -1.56
CA ASN A 155 -11.97 -15.71 -1.43
C ASN A 155 -12.04 -16.29 0.00
N THR A 156 -12.38 -15.49 1.02
CA THR A 156 -12.56 -15.97 2.39
C THR A 156 -14.01 -16.36 2.73
N LEU A 157 -14.96 -16.06 1.85
CA LEU A 157 -16.41 -16.21 2.13
C LEU A 157 -17.10 -17.27 1.26
N THR A 158 -16.44 -17.79 0.23
CA THR A 158 -16.94 -18.91 -0.56
C THR A 158 -16.16 -20.16 -0.18
N ASP A 159 -16.79 -21.03 0.62
CA ASP A 159 -16.36 -22.38 1.02
C ASP A 159 -14.91 -22.51 1.51
N ASP A 160 -14.75 -22.69 2.82
CA ASP A 160 -14.18 -23.94 3.34
C ASP A 160 -14.36 -24.00 4.86
N GLU A 161 -14.90 -25.12 5.35
CA GLU A 161 -14.55 -25.65 6.69
C GLU A 161 -13.08 -25.36 6.93
N ALA A 162 -12.72 -24.81 8.10
CA ALA A 162 -11.34 -24.50 8.49
C ALA A 162 -10.34 -25.49 7.88
N ALA A 163 -9.86 -25.16 6.67
CA ALA A 163 -8.95 -26.02 5.96
C ALA A 163 -7.66 -25.89 6.74
N PRO A 164 -7.10 -26.98 7.32
CA PRO A 164 -5.80 -26.89 7.92
C PRO A 164 -4.88 -26.29 6.86
N ALA A 165 -4.12 -25.27 7.25
CA ALA A 165 -3.16 -24.59 6.39
C ALA A 165 -2.47 -25.63 5.51
N PRO A 166 -2.34 -25.43 4.18
CA PRO A 166 -1.83 -26.45 3.29
C PRO A 166 -0.48 -26.91 3.81
N SER A 167 -0.47 -28.07 4.45
CA SER A 167 0.76 -28.74 4.85
C SER A 167 1.47 -28.99 3.53
N SER A 168 2.63 -28.36 3.36
CA SER A 168 3.47 -28.55 2.18
C SER A 168 3.91 -30.02 2.17
N SER A 169 3.08 -30.91 1.61
CA SER A 169 3.33 -32.34 1.42
C SER A 169 4.27 -32.59 0.23
N TYR A 170 5.20 -31.67 -0.01
CA TYR A 170 6.34 -31.99 -0.85
C TYR A 170 7.27 -32.85 0.01
N PRO A 171 7.58 -34.10 -0.38
CA PRO A 171 8.65 -34.85 0.26
C PRO A 171 9.94 -34.07 0.05
N ARG A 172 10.37 -33.36 1.09
CA ARG A 172 11.62 -32.58 1.09
C ARG A 172 12.70 -33.46 1.68
N ASN A 173 13.77 -33.64 0.91
CA ASN A 173 14.95 -34.37 1.38
C ASN A 173 15.60 -33.57 2.51
N MET A 174 15.59 -34.13 3.71
CA MET A 174 16.32 -33.62 4.85
C MET A 174 17.73 -34.22 4.85
N VAL A 175 18.74 -33.36 4.78
CA VAL A 175 20.14 -33.79 4.88
C VAL A 175 20.56 -33.72 6.33
N VAL A 176 20.61 -34.85 7.02
CA VAL A 176 20.96 -34.91 8.44
C VAL A 176 22.46 -34.63 8.63
N PRO A 177 22.87 -33.88 9.67
CA PRO A 177 24.28 -33.72 10.02
C PRO A 177 24.96 -35.08 10.19
N SER A 178 26.15 -35.25 9.59
CA SER A 178 26.79 -36.56 9.46
C SER A 178 28.32 -36.49 9.39
N ASP A 179 28.94 -35.52 10.05
CA ASP A 179 30.40 -35.34 10.10
C ASP A 179 31.07 -35.15 8.73
N ARG A 180 30.39 -34.47 7.80
CA ARG A 180 30.91 -34.22 6.44
C ARG A 180 32.05 -33.19 6.41
N HIS A 181 32.06 -32.30 7.38
CA HIS A 181 33.19 -31.42 7.72
C HIS A 181 33.34 -31.38 9.25
N ASP A 182 34.43 -30.78 9.72
CA ASP A 182 34.77 -30.66 11.14
C ASP A 182 33.68 -29.99 11.99
N ASN A 183 32.85 -29.13 11.40
CA ASN A 183 31.72 -28.45 12.04
C ASN A 183 30.32 -29.09 11.80
N ASP A 184 30.23 -30.21 11.06
CA ASP A 184 28.95 -30.87 10.72
C ASP A 184 28.50 -31.87 11.80
N LYS A 185 28.16 -31.36 12.99
CA LYS A 185 27.84 -32.20 14.16
C LYS A 185 26.34 -32.40 14.34
N LEU A 186 25.97 -33.59 14.83
CA LEU A 186 24.60 -33.91 15.27
C LEU A 186 24.26 -33.15 16.55
N ASP A 187 25.15 -33.18 17.54
CA ASP A 187 25.01 -32.38 18.76
C ASP A 187 25.47 -30.95 18.50
N ILE A 188 24.60 -30.00 18.80
CA ILE A 188 24.90 -28.58 18.61
C ILE A 188 25.98 -28.06 19.56
N THR A 189 26.18 -28.72 20.69
CA THR A 189 27.21 -28.33 21.66
C THR A 189 28.63 -28.59 21.15
N ASP A 190 28.77 -29.45 20.14
CA ASP A 190 30.03 -29.75 19.47
C ASP A 190 30.31 -28.81 18.28
N ILE A 191 29.37 -27.93 17.93
CA ILE A 191 29.50 -26.98 16.82
C ILE A 191 30.22 -25.72 17.29
N VAL A 192 31.21 -25.29 16.51
CA VAL A 192 31.95 -24.05 16.71
C VAL A 192 31.25 -22.92 15.97
N ILE A 193 30.97 -21.81 16.67
CA ILE A 193 30.25 -20.65 16.10
C ILE A 193 31.03 -19.99 14.96
N PHE A 194 32.36 -19.99 15.04
CA PHE A 194 33.19 -19.40 13.99
C PHE A 194 33.39 -20.40 12.84
N PRO A 195 33.12 -20.01 11.58
CA PRO A 195 33.27 -20.90 10.45
C PRO A 195 34.67 -21.51 10.38
N THR A 196 34.72 -22.81 10.18
CA THR A 196 36.00 -23.51 10.03
C THR A 196 36.47 -23.47 8.58
N ARG A 197 37.74 -23.78 8.34
CA ARG A 197 38.28 -23.86 6.98
C ARG A 197 37.63 -25.00 6.19
N ASP A 198 37.41 -26.15 6.82
CA ASP A 198 36.85 -27.33 6.15
C ASP A 198 35.36 -27.13 5.85
N GLU A 199 34.64 -26.40 6.70
CA GLU A 199 33.27 -25.95 6.43
C GLU A 199 33.19 -25.00 5.22
N ILE A 200 34.02 -23.95 5.18
CA ILE A 200 34.04 -22.98 4.06
C ILE A 200 34.38 -23.64 2.72
N MET A 201 35.23 -24.67 2.73
CA MET A 201 35.69 -25.36 1.53
C MET A 201 34.83 -26.57 1.16
N SER A 202 33.81 -26.90 1.96
CA SER A 202 32.91 -28.03 1.72
C SER A 202 31.90 -27.71 0.63
N GLU A 203 31.67 -28.66 -0.29
CA GLU A 203 30.58 -28.62 -1.26
C GLU A 203 29.34 -29.40 -0.79
N ALA A 204 29.36 -29.94 0.43
CA ALA A 204 28.25 -30.71 0.97
C ALA A 204 27.04 -29.81 1.26
N GLN A 205 25.83 -30.30 0.98
CA GLN A 205 24.59 -29.57 1.24
C GLN A 205 24.35 -29.40 2.75
N GLU A 206 24.37 -28.19 3.28
CA GLU A 206 24.13 -27.93 4.71
C GLU A 206 22.76 -28.42 5.19
N PHE A 207 22.70 -28.83 6.46
CA PHE A 207 21.43 -29.08 7.15
C PHE A 207 20.81 -27.73 7.56
N LEU A 208 19.62 -27.44 7.04
CA LEU A 208 18.85 -26.26 7.41
C LEU A 208 17.57 -26.70 8.14
N PRO A 209 17.45 -26.47 9.46
CA PRO A 209 16.23 -26.79 10.19
C PRO A 209 15.10 -25.83 9.83
N PHE A 210 13.86 -26.29 10.02
CA PHE A 210 12.67 -25.48 9.80
C PHE A 210 12.09 -25.01 11.13
N THR A 211 11.66 -23.75 11.19
CA THR A 211 10.97 -23.17 12.35
C THR A 211 9.56 -23.75 12.55
N ASP A 212 8.97 -24.34 11.51
CA ASP A 212 7.65 -24.99 11.56
C ASP A 212 7.76 -26.35 12.27
N PRO A 213 7.08 -26.55 13.43
CA PRO A 213 7.15 -27.79 14.22
C PRO A 213 6.55 -29.00 13.50
N ASP A 214 5.70 -28.80 12.49
CA ASP A 214 5.09 -29.90 11.74
C ASP A 214 6.01 -30.44 10.63
N GLN A 215 7.14 -29.77 10.37
CA GLN A 215 8.18 -30.28 9.46
C GLN A 215 8.99 -31.40 10.12
N PRO A 216 9.51 -32.36 9.33
CA PRO A 216 10.42 -33.39 9.86
C PRO A 216 11.64 -32.75 10.51
N HIS A 217 12.22 -33.44 11.49
CA HIS A 217 13.48 -33.12 12.14
C HIS A 217 14.14 -34.43 12.59
N PHE A 218 15.48 -34.46 12.71
CA PHE A 218 16.19 -35.64 13.20
C PHE A 218 16.10 -35.80 14.74
N LEU A 219 15.56 -34.80 15.44
CA LEU A 219 15.36 -34.80 16.90
C LEU A 219 13.88 -35.02 17.19
N GLU A 220 13.58 -36.03 17.99
CA GLU A 220 12.22 -36.38 18.38
C GLU A 220 11.71 -35.55 19.56
N ASP A 221 12.61 -35.08 20.43
CA ASP A 221 12.24 -34.24 21.59
C ASP A 221 11.95 -32.78 21.14
N PRO A 222 10.73 -32.25 21.37
CA PRO A 222 10.38 -30.90 20.98
C PRO A 222 11.25 -29.81 21.62
N ALA A 223 11.73 -30.01 22.86
CA ALA A 223 12.53 -29.03 23.56
C ALA A 223 13.95 -28.94 22.96
N GLN A 224 14.62 -30.07 22.77
CA GLN A 224 15.91 -30.14 22.08
C GLN A 224 15.83 -29.59 20.66
N ARG A 225 14.77 -29.96 19.91
CA ARG A 225 14.55 -29.43 18.56
C ARG A 225 14.43 -27.91 18.52
N HIS A 226 13.69 -27.32 19.46
CA HIS A 226 13.51 -25.87 19.51
C HIS A 226 14.85 -25.16 19.69
N VAL A 227 15.70 -25.67 20.59
CA VAL A 227 17.05 -25.13 20.82
C VAL A 227 17.96 -25.32 19.59
N ASP A 228 17.97 -26.53 19.00
CA ASP A 228 18.79 -26.84 17.81
C ASP A 228 18.43 -25.93 16.62
N THR A 229 17.13 -25.75 16.38
CA THR A 229 16.62 -24.89 15.28
C THR A 229 17.05 -23.44 15.44
N HIS A 230 17.01 -22.90 16.66
CA HIS A 230 17.34 -21.49 16.92
C HIS A 230 18.85 -21.19 16.92
N LEU A 231 19.69 -22.19 17.06
CA LEU A 231 21.14 -22.02 17.06
C LEU A 231 21.77 -22.27 15.68
N ARG A 232 21.10 -23.01 14.79
CA ARG A 232 21.55 -23.26 13.40
C ARG A 232 21.00 -22.26 12.37
N LEU A 233 20.00 -21.43 12.74
CA LEU A 233 19.42 -20.36 11.91
C LEU A 233 19.95 -18.98 12.33
#